data_AF-A0A8T3TDJ0-F1
#
_entry.id   AF-A0A8T3TDJ0-F1
#
_cell.length_a   1.000
_cell.length_b   1.000
_cell.length_c   1.000
_cell.angle_alpha   90.00
_cell.angle_beta   90.00
_cell.angle_gamma   90.00
#
_symmetry.space_group_name_H-M   'P 1'
#
loop_
_entity.id
_entity.type
_entity.pdbx_description
1 polymer ?
#
loop_
_entity_poly.entity_id
_entity_poly.type
_entity_poly.pdbx_seq_one_letter_code
_entity_poly.pdbx_strand_id
1 'polypeptide(L)'
;MHSVRPAHSVRPPHSAVRKAIYEGDRQLRRGAARFGEEVRALRIHAGLSQSQLAAAIGVARSVVCELEAGDPSVTLRTRFRVAALLGADMRLGLYASASPLISDPVQAQIVEAIVAACHDRWHTTVEAPVPGPGRRSSDLRLEDGWDIVLAEVETKIRSWEGILRELHDKRDTVAAAYPDALLHVLLVLPHTRHHRQLVRAHPATVAASFPAAPSDVLSALRDGGPWPGDALLWVRSDGSLVG
;
A
#
# COMPACT_ATOMS: atom_id res chain seq x y z
N MET A 1 -19.24 -33.29 29.21
CA MET A 1 -18.88 -31.98 29.79
C MET A 1 -17.36 -31.84 29.80
N HIS A 2 -16.78 -31.23 28.77
CA HIS A 2 -15.37 -30.85 28.78
C HIS A 2 -15.26 -29.38 29.18
N SER A 3 -14.76 -29.16 30.40
CA SER A 3 -14.44 -27.84 30.93
C SER A 3 -13.17 -27.33 30.23
N VAL A 4 -13.33 -26.36 29.34
CA VAL A 4 -12.22 -25.58 28.80
C VAL A 4 -11.75 -24.64 29.91
N ARG A 5 -10.55 -24.87 30.45
CA ARG A 5 -9.90 -23.93 31.37
C ARG A 5 -9.57 -22.64 30.62
N PRO A 6 -9.88 -21.45 31.16
CA PRO A 6 -9.51 -20.20 30.51
C PRO A 6 -7.99 -20.03 30.51
N ALA A 7 -7.43 -19.64 29.36
CA ALA A 7 -6.02 -19.33 29.20
C ALA A 7 -5.60 -18.24 30.20
N HIS A 8 -4.49 -18.48 30.90
CA HIS A 8 -3.89 -17.53 31.84
C HIS A 8 -3.66 -16.18 31.15
N SER A 9 -4.21 -15.10 31.71
CA SER A 9 -3.96 -13.73 31.28
C SER A 9 -2.49 -13.38 31.55
N VAL A 10 -1.64 -13.46 30.53
CA VAL A 10 -0.25 -13.01 30.64
C VAL A 10 -0.26 -11.49 30.72
N ARG A 11 -0.01 -10.94 31.92
CA ARG A 11 0.20 -9.49 32.07
C ARG A 11 1.50 -9.10 31.37
N PRO A 12 1.50 -8.06 30.53
CA PRO A 12 2.73 -7.58 29.92
C PRO A 12 3.70 -7.07 30.99
N PRO A 13 5.02 -7.28 30.82
CA PRO A 13 6.01 -6.80 31.77
C PRO A 13 6.01 -5.27 31.86
N HIS A 14 6.28 -4.73 33.04
CA HIS A 14 6.18 -3.29 33.33
C HIS A 14 7.03 -2.41 32.38
N SER A 15 8.19 -2.91 31.95
CA SER A 15 9.06 -2.24 30.97
C SER A 15 8.43 -2.16 29.57
N ALA A 16 7.71 -3.20 29.13
CA ALA A 16 6.99 -3.20 27.87
C ALA A 16 5.80 -2.25 27.90
N VAL A 17 5.08 -2.19 29.03
CA VAL A 17 3.98 -1.22 29.24
C VAL A 17 4.50 0.22 29.14
N ARG A 18 5.60 0.54 29.84
CA ARG A 18 6.20 1.88 29.80
C ARG A 18 6.69 2.27 28.40
N LYS A 19 7.29 1.32 27.66
CA LYS A 19 7.71 1.54 26.27
C LYS A 19 6.51 1.78 25.35
N ALA A 20 5.41 1.03 25.53
CA ALA A 20 4.18 1.21 24.77
C ALA A 20 3.54 2.59 25.03
N ILE A 21 3.50 3.05 26.28
CA ILE A 21 3.01 4.39 26.64
C ILE A 21 3.85 5.48 25.94
N TYR A 22 5.18 5.39 26.05
CA TYR A 22 6.07 6.36 25.41
C TYR A 22 5.91 6.41 23.88
N GLU A 23 5.80 5.24 23.24
CA GLU A 23 5.58 5.18 21.79
C GLU A 23 4.21 5.73 21.41
N GLY A 24 3.16 5.44 22.20
CA GLY A 24 1.84 6.04 22.03
C GLY A 24 1.87 7.57 22.11
N ASP A 25 2.54 8.13 23.11
CA ASP A 25 2.71 9.58 23.25
C ASP A 25 3.47 10.19 22.07
N ARG A 26 4.49 9.49 21.58
CA ARG A 26 5.27 9.92 20.41
C ARG A 26 4.44 9.92 19.14
N GLN A 27 3.63 8.87 18.92
CA GLN A 27 2.70 8.79 17.80
C GLN A 27 1.66 9.90 17.87
N LEU A 28 1.10 10.16 19.06
CA LEU A 28 0.15 11.23 19.29
C LEU A 28 0.74 12.61 18.94
N ARG A 29 1.94 12.93 19.42
CA ARG A 29 2.62 14.22 19.10
C ARG A 29 2.87 14.38 17.60
N ARG A 30 3.33 13.33 16.93
CA ARG A 30 3.58 13.35 15.46
C ARG A 30 2.28 13.50 14.66
N GLY A 31 1.22 12.80 15.07
CA GLY A 31 -0.09 12.91 14.45
C GLY A 31 -0.68 14.30 14.62
N ALA A 32 -0.57 14.87 15.82
CA ALA A 32 -1.03 16.23 16.09
C ALA A 32 -0.26 17.29 15.29
N ALA A 33 1.07 17.19 15.21
CA ALA A 33 1.90 18.10 14.41
C ALA A 33 1.50 18.11 12.93
N ARG A 34 1.42 16.93 12.30
CA ARG A 34 1.01 16.82 10.88
C ARG A 34 -0.40 17.35 10.64
N PHE A 35 -1.33 17.01 11.51
CA PHE A 35 -2.71 17.50 11.41
C PHE A 35 -2.76 19.03 11.51
N GLY A 36 -2.00 19.63 12.42
CA GLY A 36 -1.91 21.08 12.56
C GLY A 36 -1.38 21.79 11.31
N GLU A 37 -0.34 21.22 10.68
CA GLU A 37 0.21 21.71 9.41
C GLU A 37 -0.83 21.66 8.27
N GLU A 38 -1.53 20.53 8.12
CA GLU A 38 -2.58 20.35 7.10
C GLU A 38 -3.75 21.33 7.31
N VAL A 39 -4.22 21.49 8.56
CA VAL A 39 -5.25 22.46 8.90
C VAL A 39 -4.82 23.88 8.56
N ARG A 40 -3.58 24.26 8.90
CA ARG A 40 -3.06 25.59 8.60
C ARG A 40 -3.04 25.85 7.10
N ALA A 41 -2.60 24.88 6.31
CA ALA A 41 -2.56 24.97 4.85
C ALA A 41 -3.98 25.13 4.27
N LEU A 42 -4.92 24.27 4.66
CA LEU A 42 -6.31 24.32 4.22
C LEU A 42 -6.99 25.63 4.62
N ARG A 43 -6.75 26.12 5.84
CA ARG A 43 -7.29 27.41 6.31
C ARG A 43 -6.77 28.57 5.46
N ILE A 44 -5.47 28.62 5.18
CA ILE A 44 -4.87 29.68 4.35
C ILE A 44 -5.43 29.62 2.93
N HIS A 45 -5.56 28.43 2.35
CA HIS A 45 -6.16 28.25 1.02
C HIS A 45 -7.63 28.70 0.99
N ALA A 46 -8.38 28.49 2.07
CA ALA A 46 -9.75 28.98 2.21
C ALA A 46 -9.85 30.49 2.50
N GLY A 47 -8.72 31.22 2.61
CA GLY A 47 -8.70 32.65 2.89
C GLY A 47 -9.17 33.02 4.31
N LEU A 48 -9.18 32.06 5.24
CA LEU A 48 -9.68 32.28 6.60
C LEU A 48 -8.55 32.67 7.54
N SER A 49 -8.80 33.62 8.44
CA SER A 49 -7.96 33.85 9.62
C SER A 49 -8.24 32.80 10.70
N GLN A 50 -7.30 32.62 11.65
CA GLN A 50 -7.51 31.74 12.80
C GLN A 50 -8.75 32.13 13.61
N SER A 51 -9.03 33.43 13.75
CA SER A 51 -10.22 33.93 14.47
C SER A 51 -11.52 33.57 13.75
N GLN A 52 -11.55 33.67 12.42
CA GLN A 52 -12.71 33.28 11.62
C GLN A 52 -12.97 31.78 11.70
N LEU A 53 -11.92 30.95 11.60
CA LEU A 53 -12.03 29.51 11.78
C LEU A 53 -12.56 29.15 13.17
N ALA A 54 -12.00 29.79 14.22
CA ALA A 54 -12.40 29.56 15.60
C ALA A 54 -13.88 29.91 15.85
N ALA A 55 -14.33 31.07 15.33
CA ALA A 55 -15.71 31.52 15.43
C ALA A 55 -16.68 30.54 14.74
N ALA A 56 -16.32 30.05 13.54
CA ALA A 56 -17.17 29.15 12.76
C ALA A 56 -17.41 27.79 13.45
N ILE A 57 -16.45 27.29 14.24
CA ILE A 57 -16.58 26.02 14.97
C ILE A 57 -16.94 26.18 16.46
N GLY A 58 -17.13 27.43 16.92
CA GLY A 58 -17.52 27.77 18.29
C GLY A 58 -16.43 27.49 19.33
N VAL A 59 -15.17 27.83 19.05
CA VAL A 59 -14.04 27.71 20.00
C VAL A 59 -13.28 29.03 20.14
N ALA A 60 -12.44 29.13 21.17
CA ALA A 60 -11.52 30.26 21.30
C ALA A 60 -10.41 30.23 20.24
N ARG A 61 -9.93 31.39 19.80
CA ARG A 61 -8.81 31.50 18.85
C ARG A 61 -7.55 30.74 19.31
N SER A 62 -7.27 30.72 20.62
CA SER A 62 -6.14 29.99 21.19
C SER A 62 -6.17 28.50 20.84
N VAL A 63 -7.36 27.89 20.81
CA VAL A 63 -7.54 26.47 20.45
C VAL A 63 -7.12 26.23 19.00
N VAL A 64 -7.42 27.15 18.08
CA VAL A 64 -6.96 27.05 16.68
C VAL A 64 -5.45 27.27 16.59
N CYS A 65 -4.89 28.17 17.40
CA CYS A 65 -3.44 28.38 17.46
C CYS A 65 -2.71 27.12 17.95
N GLU A 66 -3.15 26.53 19.07
CA GLU A 66 -2.65 25.28 19.64
C GLU A 66 -2.77 24.12 18.64
N LEU A 67 -3.92 24.03 17.95
CA LEU A 67 -4.15 23.03 16.93
C LEU A 67 -3.14 23.13 15.79
N GLU A 68 -2.96 24.34 15.22
CA GLU A 68 -2.00 24.59 14.13
C GLU A 68 -0.54 24.45 14.58
N ALA A 69 -0.26 24.61 15.87
CA ALA A 69 1.05 24.35 16.47
C ALA A 69 1.28 22.85 16.76
N GLY A 70 0.30 21.99 16.51
CA GLY A 70 0.42 20.55 16.71
C GLY A 70 0.23 20.09 18.15
N ASP A 71 -0.50 20.85 18.97
CA ASP A 71 -0.74 20.49 20.37
C ASP A 71 -1.60 19.19 20.44
N PRO A 72 -1.08 18.11 21.06
CA PRO A 72 -1.81 16.86 21.19
C PRO A 72 -3.05 16.98 22.09
N SER A 73 -3.12 17.96 23.00
CA SER A 73 -4.21 18.15 23.95
C SER A 73 -5.51 18.65 23.32
N VAL A 74 -5.46 19.26 22.12
CA VAL A 74 -6.67 19.66 21.40
C VAL A 74 -7.56 18.43 21.17
N THR A 75 -8.87 18.55 21.38
CA THR A 75 -9.74 17.37 21.36
C THR A 75 -9.94 16.81 19.95
N LEU A 76 -10.11 15.49 19.81
CA LEU A 76 -10.49 14.86 18.54
C LEU A 76 -11.78 15.48 17.96
N ARG A 77 -12.77 15.81 18.81
CA ARG A 77 -14.00 16.48 18.40
C ARG A 77 -13.71 17.80 17.67
N THR A 78 -12.80 18.62 18.20
CA THR A 78 -12.40 19.87 17.55
C THR A 78 -11.70 19.59 16.22
N ARG A 79 -10.80 18.59 16.16
CA ARG A 79 -10.13 18.19 14.91
C ARG A 79 -11.11 17.79 13.81
N PHE A 80 -12.10 16.93 14.12
CA PHE A 80 -13.17 16.54 13.18
C PHE A 80 -13.98 17.74 12.69
N ARG A 81 -14.37 18.66 13.58
CA ARG A 81 -15.14 19.86 13.20
C ARG A 81 -14.37 20.77 12.26
N VAL A 82 -13.07 20.99 12.53
CA VAL A 82 -12.19 21.78 11.67
C VAL A 82 -12.05 21.14 10.30
N ALA A 83 -11.76 19.84 10.25
CA ALA A 83 -11.64 19.11 8.99
C ALA A 83 -12.92 19.24 8.14
N ALA A 84 -14.08 18.95 8.73
CA ALA A 84 -15.37 19.05 8.03
C ALA A 84 -15.65 20.47 7.52
N LEU A 85 -15.37 21.51 8.32
CA LEU A 85 -15.56 22.90 7.91
C LEU A 85 -14.63 23.30 6.75
N LEU A 86 -13.40 22.78 6.74
CA LEU A 86 -12.42 23.04 5.68
C LEU A 86 -12.60 22.12 4.44
N GLY A 87 -13.67 21.32 4.40
CA GLY A 87 -13.95 20.41 3.29
C GLY A 87 -13.06 19.17 3.25
N ALA A 88 -12.41 18.82 4.36
CA ALA A 88 -11.55 17.65 4.50
C ALA A 88 -12.27 16.52 5.27
N ASP A 89 -12.01 15.29 4.85
CA ASP A 89 -12.53 14.07 5.50
C ASP A 89 -11.45 13.47 6.42
N MET A 90 -11.55 13.72 7.72
CA MET A 90 -10.62 13.17 8.70
C MET A 90 -11.01 11.74 9.07
N ARG A 91 -10.07 10.80 8.97
CA ARG A 91 -10.27 9.39 9.34
C ARG A 91 -9.31 8.96 10.44
N LEU A 92 -9.77 8.11 11.35
CA LEU A 92 -8.93 7.43 12.35
C LEU A 92 -8.75 5.97 11.96
N GLY A 93 -7.51 5.55 11.71
CA GLY A 93 -7.17 4.17 11.39
C GLY A 93 -6.26 3.56 12.45
N LEU A 94 -6.48 2.28 12.76
CA LEU A 94 -5.60 1.49 13.60
C LEU A 94 -4.83 0.51 12.71
N TYR A 95 -3.51 0.58 12.75
CA TYR A 95 -2.62 -0.25 11.96
C TYR A 95 -1.67 -1.00 12.91
N ALA A 96 -1.37 -2.26 12.62
CA ALA A 96 -0.44 -3.05 13.41
C ALA A 96 0.97 -2.44 13.31
N SER A 97 1.52 -1.96 14.43
CA SER A 97 2.86 -1.38 14.47
C SER A 97 3.84 -2.32 15.17
N ALA A 98 4.58 -3.15 14.42
CA ALA A 98 5.81 -3.81 14.89
C ALA A 98 6.70 -4.40 13.76
N SER A 99 7.86 -3.75 13.52
CA SER A 99 9.13 -4.25 12.88
C SER A 99 9.14 -4.91 11.49
N PRO A 100 10.29 -4.89 10.79
CA PRO A 100 10.65 -3.84 9.82
C PRO A 100 9.48 -3.60 8.85
N LEU A 101 9.21 -2.34 8.50
CA LEU A 101 8.02 -1.89 7.75
C LEU A 101 7.90 -2.57 6.39
N ILE A 102 7.37 -3.78 6.38
CA ILE A 102 6.65 -4.35 5.27
C ILE A 102 5.18 -4.27 5.68
N SER A 103 4.44 -3.39 5.00
CA SER A 103 3.03 -3.13 5.27
C SER A 103 2.15 -4.39 5.11
N ASP A 104 2.56 -5.31 4.22
CA ASP A 104 1.93 -6.62 4.00
C ASP A 104 3.02 -7.72 3.94
N PRO A 105 3.16 -8.55 5.00
CA PRO A 105 4.21 -9.57 5.05
C PRO A 105 4.05 -10.66 3.99
N VAL A 106 2.82 -10.92 3.51
CA VAL A 106 2.59 -11.86 2.41
C VAL A 106 3.10 -11.25 1.11
N GLN A 107 2.84 -9.96 0.90
CA GLN A 107 3.35 -9.23 -0.25
C GLN A 107 4.88 -9.23 -0.27
N ALA A 108 5.57 -8.90 0.83
CA ALA A 108 7.03 -8.98 0.81
C ALA A 108 7.57 -10.39 0.62
N GLN A 109 6.94 -11.41 1.21
CA GLN A 109 7.41 -12.77 1.00
C GLN A 109 7.31 -13.16 -0.48
N ILE A 110 6.27 -12.71 -1.17
CA ILE A 110 6.10 -12.91 -2.62
C ILE A 110 7.14 -12.11 -3.40
N VAL A 111 7.34 -10.84 -3.07
CA VAL A 111 8.37 -9.99 -3.70
C VAL A 111 9.75 -10.59 -3.54
N GLU A 112 10.13 -10.98 -2.31
CA GLU A 112 11.40 -11.65 -1.99
C GLU A 112 11.57 -12.93 -2.80
N ALA A 113 10.52 -13.75 -2.92
CA ALA A 113 10.57 -14.98 -3.71
C ALA A 113 10.80 -14.72 -5.21
N ILE A 114 10.23 -13.65 -5.76
CA ILE A 114 10.45 -13.27 -7.15
C ILE A 114 11.88 -12.76 -7.34
N VAL A 115 12.34 -11.85 -6.48
CA VAL A 115 13.70 -11.30 -6.52
C VAL A 115 14.74 -12.42 -6.42
N ALA A 116 14.58 -13.34 -5.47
CA ALA A 116 15.49 -14.47 -5.27
C ALA A 116 15.48 -15.48 -6.43
N ALA A 117 14.40 -15.54 -7.20
CA ALA A 117 14.28 -16.40 -8.37
C ALA A 117 14.72 -15.72 -9.68
N CYS A 118 15.01 -14.42 -9.65
CA CYS A 118 15.26 -13.64 -10.85
C CYS A 118 16.70 -13.85 -11.34
N HIS A 119 16.85 -14.13 -12.63
CA HIS A 119 18.13 -14.27 -13.30
C HIS A 119 18.85 -12.91 -13.35
N ASP A 120 20.17 -12.91 -13.23
CA ASP A 120 21.03 -11.71 -13.20
C ASP A 120 20.92 -10.79 -14.44
N ARG A 121 20.24 -11.24 -15.51
CA ARG A 121 19.98 -10.41 -16.70
C ARG A 121 18.95 -9.31 -16.42
N TRP A 122 18.07 -9.54 -15.45
CA TRP A 122 16.98 -8.64 -15.12
C TRP A 122 17.44 -7.65 -14.06
N HIS A 123 17.54 -6.37 -14.43
CA HIS A 123 17.70 -5.31 -13.46
C HIS A 123 16.39 -5.17 -12.66
N THR A 124 16.43 -5.52 -11.38
CA THR A 124 15.24 -5.60 -10.54
C THR A 124 15.17 -4.40 -9.59
N THR A 125 14.10 -3.61 -9.69
CA THR A 125 13.78 -2.52 -8.76
C THR A 125 12.52 -2.85 -7.96
N VAL A 126 12.65 -2.91 -6.64
CA VAL A 126 11.51 -3.05 -5.70
C VAL A 126 10.89 -1.69 -5.45
N GLU A 127 9.55 -1.62 -5.35
CA GLU A 127 8.79 -0.38 -5.14
C GLU A 127 9.16 0.69 -6.18
N ALA A 128 9.27 0.24 -7.44
CA ALA A 128 9.77 1.04 -8.53
C ALA A 128 8.80 2.21 -8.82
N PRO A 129 9.26 3.47 -8.76
CA PRO A 129 8.38 4.63 -8.86
C PRO A 129 7.73 4.73 -10.25
N VAL A 130 6.41 4.87 -10.28
CA VAL A 130 5.67 5.13 -11.52
C VAL A 130 5.78 6.63 -11.83
N PRO A 131 6.23 7.03 -13.04
CA PRO A 131 6.36 8.45 -13.40
C PRO A 131 5.07 9.27 -13.21
N GLY A 132 5.20 10.58 -13.08
CA GLY A 132 4.04 11.49 -12.96
C GLY A 132 3.67 11.87 -11.52
N PRO A 133 2.54 12.57 -11.34
CA PRO A 133 2.17 13.15 -10.05
C PRO A 133 1.73 12.09 -9.03
N GLY A 134 2.11 12.31 -7.76
CA GLY A 134 1.77 11.43 -6.64
C GLY A 134 2.93 10.52 -6.20
N ARG A 135 2.66 9.65 -5.24
CA ARG A 135 3.58 8.60 -4.77
C ARG A 135 3.03 7.25 -5.18
N ARG A 136 3.12 6.94 -6.48
CA ARG A 136 2.71 5.64 -7.05
C ARG A 136 3.96 4.81 -7.34
N SER A 137 3.88 3.52 -7.08
CA SER A 137 4.94 2.54 -7.37
C SER A 137 4.32 1.28 -7.95
N SER A 138 5.15 0.53 -8.69
CA SER A 138 4.95 -0.89 -8.92
C SER A 138 5.73 -1.67 -7.89
N ASP A 139 5.16 -2.76 -7.38
CA ASP A 139 5.80 -3.58 -6.36
C ASP A 139 7.18 -4.06 -6.82
N LEU A 140 7.28 -4.45 -8.10
CA LEU A 140 8.52 -4.82 -8.76
C LEU A 140 8.56 -4.28 -10.19
N ARG A 141 9.76 -3.92 -10.63
CA ARG A 141 10.07 -3.68 -12.04
C ARG A 141 11.29 -4.47 -12.44
N LEU A 142 11.15 -5.23 -13.52
CA LEU A 142 12.25 -5.97 -14.14
C LEU A 142 12.58 -5.32 -15.47
N GLU A 143 13.84 -4.99 -15.69
CA GLU A 143 14.30 -4.27 -16.87
C GLU A 143 15.45 -5.03 -17.52
N ASP A 144 15.36 -5.26 -18.82
CA ASP A 144 16.45 -5.80 -19.63
C ASP A 144 16.37 -5.29 -21.07
N GLY A 145 17.32 -4.44 -21.45
CA GLY A 145 17.30 -3.78 -22.76
C GLY A 145 16.05 -2.91 -22.94
N TRP A 146 15.17 -3.33 -23.86
CA TRP A 146 13.92 -2.63 -24.16
C TRP A 146 12.73 -3.20 -23.38
N ASP A 147 12.87 -4.38 -22.78
CA ASP A 147 11.79 -5.02 -22.03
C ASP A 147 11.66 -4.41 -20.63
N ILE A 148 10.46 -3.96 -20.29
CA ILE A 148 10.08 -3.48 -18.96
C ILE A 148 8.88 -4.28 -18.47
N VAL A 149 9.06 -5.04 -17.39
CA VAL A 149 7.98 -5.80 -16.75
C VAL A 149 7.54 -5.07 -15.50
N LEU A 150 6.27 -4.69 -15.44
CA LEU A 150 5.63 -4.14 -14.24
C LEU A 150 4.96 -5.28 -13.47
N ALA A 151 5.52 -5.67 -12.33
CA ALA A 151 4.96 -6.71 -11.48
C ALA A 151 4.19 -6.12 -10.30
N GLU A 152 2.98 -6.62 -10.09
CA GLU A 152 2.05 -6.18 -9.03
C GLU A 152 1.53 -7.39 -8.27
N VAL A 153 1.64 -7.35 -6.94
CA VAL A 153 1.28 -8.45 -6.05
C VAL A 153 -0.06 -8.15 -5.39
N GLU A 154 -1.08 -8.90 -5.77
CA GLU A 154 -2.43 -8.72 -5.24
C GLU A 154 -2.76 -9.78 -4.18
N THR A 155 -2.56 -9.43 -2.91
CA THR A 155 -2.84 -10.32 -1.77
C THR A 155 -4.33 -10.35 -1.38
N LYS A 156 -5.10 -9.34 -1.81
CA LYS A 156 -6.53 -9.15 -1.47
C LYS A 156 -7.33 -8.63 -2.66
N ILE A 157 -7.94 -9.54 -3.41
CA ILE A 157 -8.82 -9.16 -4.51
C ILE A 157 -10.17 -8.67 -3.98
N ARG A 158 -10.45 -7.37 -4.15
CA ARG A 158 -11.78 -6.78 -3.90
C ARG A 158 -12.60 -6.64 -5.18
N SER A 159 -11.95 -6.33 -6.30
CA SER A 159 -12.57 -6.17 -7.61
C SER A 159 -11.55 -6.51 -8.69
N TRP A 160 -11.88 -7.48 -9.55
CA TRP A 160 -11.03 -7.86 -10.67
C TRP A 160 -10.88 -6.73 -11.69
N GLU A 161 -11.99 -6.06 -12.03
CA GLU A 161 -11.97 -4.88 -12.91
C GLU A 161 -11.18 -3.72 -12.31
N GLY A 162 -11.21 -3.58 -10.98
CA GLY A 162 -10.41 -2.58 -10.27
C GLY A 162 -8.91 -2.83 -10.46
N ILE A 163 -8.47 -4.07 -10.29
CA ILE A 163 -7.08 -4.48 -10.53
C ILE A 163 -6.69 -4.18 -11.98
N LEU A 164 -7.48 -4.63 -12.96
CA LEU A 164 -7.16 -4.40 -14.37
C LEU A 164 -7.06 -2.91 -14.73
N ARG A 165 -7.95 -2.08 -14.18
CA ARG A 165 -7.90 -0.63 -14.37
C ARG A 165 -6.61 -0.04 -13.81
N GLU A 166 -6.24 -0.41 -12.59
CA GLU A 166 -5.00 0.07 -11.96
C GLU A 166 -3.76 -0.36 -12.73
N LEU A 167 -3.72 -1.61 -13.21
CA LEU A 167 -2.63 -2.13 -14.05
C LEU A 167 -2.50 -1.35 -15.36
N HIS A 168 -3.61 -1.09 -16.06
CA HIS A 168 -3.60 -0.28 -17.27
C HIS A 168 -3.15 1.16 -16.99
N ASP A 169 -3.67 1.79 -15.94
CA ASP A 169 -3.29 3.15 -15.56
C ASP A 169 -1.78 3.28 -15.27
N LYS A 170 -1.19 2.28 -14.60
CA LYS A 170 0.26 2.22 -14.36
C LYS A 170 1.02 1.99 -15.68
N ARG A 171 0.60 1.01 -16.49
CA ARG A 171 1.22 0.71 -17.80
C ARG A 171 1.26 1.94 -18.69
N ASP A 172 0.13 2.62 -18.87
CA ASP A 172 0.01 3.79 -19.74
C ASP A 172 0.90 4.94 -19.24
N THR A 173 0.97 5.11 -17.92
CA THR A 173 1.85 6.13 -17.31
C THR A 173 3.33 5.83 -17.57
N VAL A 174 3.76 4.57 -17.42
CA VAL A 174 5.15 4.18 -17.69
C VAL A 174 5.43 4.23 -19.19
N ALA A 175 4.51 3.76 -20.04
CA ALA A 175 4.66 3.81 -21.50
C ALA A 175 4.86 5.24 -22.02
N ALA A 176 4.15 6.22 -21.45
CA ALA A 176 4.34 7.63 -21.80
C ALA A 176 5.74 8.16 -21.44
N ALA A 177 6.39 7.62 -20.40
CA ALA A 177 7.74 8.00 -20.01
C ALA A 177 8.84 7.23 -20.76
N TYR A 178 8.52 6.03 -21.26
CA TYR A 178 9.43 5.14 -21.98
C TYR A 178 8.79 4.69 -23.30
N PRO A 179 8.68 5.58 -24.31
CA PRO A 179 7.87 5.34 -25.51
C PRO A 179 8.39 4.20 -26.40
N ASP A 180 9.69 3.90 -26.33
CA ASP A 180 10.30 2.85 -27.14
C ASP A 180 10.40 1.50 -26.39
N ALA A 181 10.00 1.44 -25.12
CA ALA A 181 10.06 0.22 -24.33
C ALA A 181 8.95 -0.77 -24.71
N LEU A 182 9.27 -2.06 -24.62
CA LEU A 182 8.31 -3.16 -24.66
C LEU A 182 7.80 -3.40 -23.24
N LEU A 183 6.64 -2.81 -22.93
CA LEU A 183 6.03 -2.95 -21.61
C LEU A 183 5.18 -4.20 -21.49
N HIS A 184 5.43 -4.96 -20.43
CA HIS A 184 4.66 -6.13 -20.01
C HIS A 184 4.13 -5.95 -18.60
N VAL A 185 3.02 -6.60 -18.28
CA VAL A 185 2.42 -6.63 -16.95
C VAL A 185 2.43 -8.05 -16.41
N LEU A 186 2.92 -8.19 -15.18
CA LEU A 186 2.89 -9.43 -14.43
C LEU A 186 2.00 -9.26 -13.20
N LEU A 187 0.80 -9.86 -13.21
CA LEU A 187 -0.04 -9.94 -12.02
C LEU A 187 0.36 -11.15 -11.19
N VAL A 188 0.73 -10.95 -9.94
CA VAL A 188 1.16 -12.02 -9.03
C VAL A 188 0.10 -12.24 -7.97
N LEU A 189 -0.40 -13.47 -7.86
CA LEU A 189 -1.43 -13.85 -6.90
C LEU A 189 -0.95 -14.93 -5.93
N PRO A 190 -1.34 -14.87 -4.64
CA PRO A 190 -1.19 -15.99 -3.74
C PRO A 190 -1.96 -17.22 -4.24
N HIS A 191 -1.34 -18.40 -4.17
CA HIS A 191 -1.93 -19.68 -4.59
C HIS A 191 -2.92 -20.25 -3.54
N THR A 192 -3.90 -19.44 -3.13
CA THR A 192 -4.95 -19.83 -2.18
C THR A 192 -6.19 -20.37 -2.89
N ARG A 193 -7.06 -21.07 -2.16
CA ARG A 193 -8.33 -21.56 -2.70
C ARG A 193 -9.20 -20.43 -3.25
N HIS A 194 -9.22 -19.28 -2.57
CA HIS A 194 -10.04 -18.12 -2.93
C HIS A 194 -9.59 -17.51 -4.27
N HIS A 195 -8.31 -17.18 -4.42
CA HIS A 195 -7.78 -16.59 -5.65
C HIS A 195 -7.96 -17.53 -6.86
N ARG A 196 -7.70 -18.83 -6.68
CA ARG A 196 -7.92 -19.81 -7.74
C ARG A 196 -9.39 -19.90 -8.16
N GLN A 197 -10.33 -19.81 -7.22
CA GLN A 197 -11.75 -19.86 -7.53
C GLN A 197 -12.17 -18.62 -8.33
N LEU A 198 -11.66 -17.44 -7.99
CA LEU A 198 -11.92 -16.20 -8.73
C LEU A 198 -11.42 -16.29 -10.17
N VAL A 199 -10.16 -16.70 -10.38
CA VAL A 199 -9.61 -16.86 -11.73
C VAL A 199 -10.37 -17.91 -12.54
N ARG A 200 -10.72 -19.04 -11.93
CA ARG A 200 -11.51 -20.11 -12.59
C ARG A 200 -12.94 -19.68 -12.92
N ALA A 201 -13.50 -18.70 -12.24
CA ALA A 201 -14.84 -18.18 -12.53
C ALA A 201 -14.85 -17.28 -13.77
N HIS A 202 -13.70 -16.71 -14.18
CA HIS A 202 -13.58 -15.75 -15.28
C HIS A 202 -12.46 -16.10 -16.28
N PRO A 203 -12.45 -17.31 -16.85
CA PRO A 203 -11.32 -17.80 -17.64
C PRO A 203 -11.07 -16.99 -18.92
N ALA A 204 -12.12 -16.55 -19.61
CA ALA A 204 -11.98 -15.76 -20.84
C ALA A 204 -11.41 -14.37 -20.58
N THR A 205 -11.85 -13.70 -19.51
CA THR A 205 -11.32 -12.40 -19.09
C THR A 205 -9.85 -12.51 -18.70
N VAL A 206 -9.50 -13.52 -17.90
CA VAL A 206 -8.11 -13.75 -17.49
C VAL A 206 -7.22 -14.04 -18.69
N ALA A 207 -7.64 -14.93 -19.60
CA ALA A 207 -6.86 -15.26 -20.80
C ALA A 207 -6.68 -14.08 -21.76
N ALA A 208 -7.68 -13.19 -21.86
CA ALA A 208 -7.57 -11.98 -22.67
C ALA A 208 -6.61 -10.95 -22.07
N SER A 209 -6.57 -10.83 -20.74
CA SER A 209 -5.69 -9.88 -20.04
C SER A 209 -4.26 -10.41 -19.83
N PHE A 210 -4.11 -11.73 -19.68
CA PHE A 210 -2.86 -12.40 -19.33
C PHE A 210 -2.66 -13.64 -20.23
N PRO A 211 -2.33 -13.44 -21.53
CA PRO A 211 -2.25 -14.53 -22.50
C PRO A 211 -1.04 -15.44 -22.35
N ALA A 212 0.04 -14.99 -21.70
CA ALA A 212 1.26 -15.78 -21.57
C ALA A 212 1.11 -16.93 -20.55
N ALA A 213 1.71 -18.07 -20.86
CA ALA A 213 1.68 -19.22 -19.97
C ALA A 213 2.58 -18.97 -18.74
N PRO A 214 2.11 -19.30 -17.52
CA PRO A 214 2.91 -19.11 -16.32
C PRO A 214 4.25 -19.89 -16.31
N SER A 215 4.33 -21.03 -17.01
CA SER A 215 5.58 -21.77 -17.20
C SER A 215 6.64 -20.98 -17.96
N ASP A 216 6.23 -20.20 -18.95
CA ASP A 216 7.14 -19.41 -19.79
C ASP A 216 7.64 -18.21 -19.01
N VAL A 217 6.79 -17.62 -18.15
CA VAL A 217 7.18 -16.58 -17.18
C VAL A 217 8.23 -17.11 -16.22
N LEU A 218 8.03 -18.32 -15.69
CA LEU A 218 8.99 -18.92 -14.76
C LEU A 218 10.35 -19.15 -15.41
N SER A 219 10.37 -19.59 -16.67
CA SER A 219 11.63 -19.76 -17.41
C SER A 219 12.27 -18.40 -17.73
N ALA A 220 11.49 -17.40 -18.12
CA ALA A 220 11.99 -16.04 -18.34
C ALA A 220 12.62 -15.45 -17.05
N LEU A 221 11.95 -15.64 -15.90
CA LEU A 221 12.43 -15.19 -14.60
C LEU A 221 13.70 -15.93 -14.17
N ARG A 222 13.74 -17.27 -14.24
CA ARG A 222 14.82 -18.08 -13.65
C ARG A 222 16.01 -18.30 -14.57
N ASP A 223 15.72 -18.57 -15.84
CA ASP A 223 16.73 -18.95 -16.83
C ASP A 223 17.18 -17.75 -17.67
N GLY A 224 16.49 -16.62 -17.51
CA GLY A 224 16.76 -15.42 -18.25
C GLY A 224 16.43 -15.60 -19.73
N GLY A 225 15.24 -16.09 -20.06
CA GLY A 225 14.69 -16.11 -21.43
C GLY A 225 14.00 -14.79 -21.83
N PRO A 226 13.55 -14.65 -23.10
CA PRO A 226 12.72 -13.51 -23.50
C PRO A 226 11.40 -13.49 -22.71
N TRP A 227 10.86 -12.30 -22.44
CA TRP A 227 9.59 -12.18 -21.72
C TRP A 227 8.41 -12.62 -22.60
N PRO A 228 7.51 -13.49 -22.12
CA PRO A 228 6.49 -14.12 -22.98
C PRO A 228 5.26 -13.23 -23.25
N GLY A 229 5.14 -12.09 -22.58
CA GLY A 229 3.99 -11.17 -22.65
C GLY A 229 3.32 -10.95 -21.28
N ASP A 230 2.15 -10.32 -21.31
CA ASP A 230 1.35 -10.09 -20.11
C ASP A 230 0.92 -11.43 -19.48
N ALA A 231 1.11 -11.58 -18.17
CA ALA A 231 0.97 -12.87 -17.53
C ALA A 231 0.44 -12.79 -16.08
N LEU A 232 -0.07 -13.93 -15.62
CA LEU A 232 -0.46 -14.15 -14.22
C LEU A 232 0.45 -15.22 -13.61
N LEU A 233 1.08 -14.93 -12.48
CA LEU A 233 1.94 -15.86 -11.76
C LEU A 233 1.37 -16.20 -10.39
N TRP A 234 1.48 -17.47 -10.00
CA TRP A 234 1.04 -17.94 -8.70
C TRP A 234 2.22 -18.10 -7.74
N VAL A 235 2.04 -17.69 -6.49
CA VAL A 235 3.06 -17.92 -5.43
C VAL A 235 2.44 -18.62 -4.24
N ARG A 236 3.06 -19.71 -3.80
CA ARG A 236 2.62 -20.51 -2.65
C ARG A 236 3.01 -19.81 -1.34
N SER A 237 2.38 -20.21 -0.24
CA SER A 237 2.66 -19.69 1.10
C SER A 237 4.08 -19.99 1.59
N ASP A 238 4.78 -20.93 0.97
CA ASP A 238 6.19 -21.24 1.22
C ASP A 238 7.15 -20.41 0.36
N GLY A 239 6.64 -19.50 -0.48
CA GLY A 239 7.42 -18.69 -1.42
C GLY A 239 7.67 -19.36 -2.77
N SER A 240 7.22 -20.59 -2.99
CA SER A 240 7.45 -21.25 -4.29
C SER A 240 6.61 -20.61 -5.39
N LEU A 241 7.27 -20.17 -6.47
CA LEU A 241 6.62 -19.72 -7.70
C LEU A 241 6.06 -20.93 -8.47
N VAL A 242 4.81 -20.83 -8.94
CA VAL A 242 4.06 -21.91 -9.59
C VAL A 242 3.55 -21.46 -10.95
N GLY A 243 3.79 -22.33 -11.94
CA GLY A 243 3.23 -22.22 -13.28
C GLY A 243 1.94 -23.02 -13.42
#